data_AF-A0A2Z3R261-F1
#
_entry.id   AF-A0A2Z3R261-F1
#
_cell.length_a   1.000
_cell.length_b   1.000
_cell.length_c   1.000
_cell.angle_alpha   90.00
_cell.angle_beta   90.00
_cell.angle_gamma   90.00
#
_symmetry.space_group_name_H-M   'P 1'
#
loop_
_entity.id
_entity.type
_entity.pdbx_description
1 polymer ?
#
loop_
_entity_poly.entity_id
_entity_poly.type
_entity_poly.pdbx_seq_one_letter_code
_entity_poly.pdbx_strand_id
1 'polypeptide(L)'
;MSGHKKRARPASPQRLAVPITDITAIVERTRAVLSTEEHAALRAAVDTLALVQAELQTKNASLARLRKMIFGARTEKTRAVLGENAGEDRHAPDTEAAGSPAVRLPVASCMKPLGAERESTTMMRYAKERKESVIRKMLATPDLSIPELARETGISCWTLYDWRKTIRPKEAADMPGGRPPVKRQAAQKLTVVVETAGLNEAELGEYCRRHGLYPEEVKAWRTDACQALEGGSISTKAHREALMAEQRQRKVLERELARKDKALAETAALLALRKKAAAIWGDEEDA
;
A
#
# COMPACT_ATOMS: atom_id res chain seq x y z
N MET A 1 -37.73 22.41 -39.76
CA MET A 1 -36.51 23.06 -39.24
C MET A 1 -36.68 23.30 -37.75
N SER A 2 -36.27 22.36 -36.89
CA SER A 2 -36.48 22.47 -35.43
C SER A 2 -35.16 22.83 -34.73
N GLY A 3 -35.06 24.09 -34.32
CA GLY A 3 -33.86 24.67 -33.74
C GLY A 3 -33.54 24.10 -32.37
N HIS A 4 -32.40 23.41 -32.26
CA HIS A 4 -31.85 23.01 -30.96
C HIS A 4 -31.36 24.26 -30.23
N LYS A 5 -32.16 24.78 -29.30
CA LYS A 5 -31.76 25.84 -28.35
C LYS A 5 -30.57 25.32 -27.54
N LYS A 6 -29.35 25.76 -27.88
CA LYS A 6 -28.15 25.51 -27.08
C LYS A 6 -28.38 26.09 -25.68
N ARG A 7 -28.63 25.23 -24.69
CA ARG A 7 -28.67 25.63 -23.28
C ARG A 7 -27.30 26.25 -22.93
N ALA A 8 -27.32 27.52 -22.52
CA ALA A 8 -26.13 28.25 -22.12
C ALA A 8 -25.44 27.52 -20.96
N ARG A 9 -24.13 27.31 -21.08
CA ARG A 9 -23.32 26.68 -20.04
C ARG A 9 -23.24 27.68 -18.87
N PRO A 10 -23.65 27.30 -17.64
CA PRO A 10 -23.57 28.22 -16.51
C PRO A 10 -22.11 28.67 -16.32
N ALA A 11 -21.92 29.95 -16.02
CA ALA A 11 -20.60 30.53 -15.80
C ALA A 11 -19.89 29.72 -14.71
N SER A 12 -18.63 29.35 -14.98
CA SER A 12 -17.83 28.64 -13.97
C SER A 12 -17.63 29.58 -12.79
N PRO A 13 -17.87 29.14 -11.54
CA PRO A 13 -17.67 29.98 -10.38
C PRO A 13 -16.22 30.48 -10.36
N GLN A 14 -16.05 31.78 -10.08
CA GLN A 14 -14.73 32.37 -9.96
C GLN A 14 -13.98 31.69 -8.81
N ARG A 15 -12.79 31.17 -9.09
CA ARG A 15 -11.94 30.56 -8.06
C ARG A 15 -11.30 31.68 -7.26
N LEU A 16 -11.78 31.89 -6.05
CA LEU A 16 -11.11 32.73 -5.07
C LEU A 16 -10.01 31.90 -4.40
N ALA A 17 -8.75 32.35 -4.54
CA ALA A 17 -7.62 31.74 -3.86
C ALA A 17 -7.55 32.28 -2.43
N VAL A 18 -8.36 31.71 -1.54
CA VAL A 18 -8.36 32.04 -0.11
C VAL A 18 -7.63 30.92 0.63
N PRO A 19 -6.59 31.20 1.44
CA PRO A 19 -5.92 30.17 2.22
C PRO A 19 -6.89 29.61 3.28
N ILE A 20 -6.72 28.33 3.60
CA ILE A 20 -7.68 27.61 4.46
C ILE A 20 -7.76 28.20 5.87
N THR A 21 -6.67 28.83 6.33
CA THR A 21 -6.59 29.58 7.59
C THR A 21 -7.61 30.73 7.63
N ASP A 22 -7.72 31.48 6.53
CA ASP A 22 -8.61 32.63 6.46
C ASP A 22 -10.08 32.17 6.40
N ILE A 23 -10.34 31.04 5.74
CA ILE A 23 -11.65 30.40 5.73
C ILE A 23 -12.05 29.96 7.14
N THR A 24 -11.15 29.31 7.90
CA THR A 24 -11.44 28.92 9.29
C THR A 24 -11.71 30.13 10.20
N ALA A 25 -10.98 31.23 10.01
CA ALA A 25 -11.21 32.48 10.75
C ALA A 25 -12.52 33.19 10.36
N ILE A 26 -12.99 33.02 9.13
CA ILE A 26 -14.31 33.47 8.70
C ILE A 26 -15.40 32.62 9.37
N VAL A 27 -15.25 31.29 9.36
CA VAL A 27 -16.21 30.38 10.00
C VAL A 27 -16.34 30.68 11.50
N GLU A 28 -15.22 30.87 12.22
CA GLU A 28 -15.29 31.19 13.65
C GLU A 28 -16.02 32.51 13.96
N ARG A 29 -15.93 33.51 13.07
CA ARG A 29 -16.70 34.75 13.24
C ARG A 29 -18.19 34.55 13.04
N THR A 30 -18.60 33.56 12.26
CA THR A 30 -20.03 33.24 12.03
C THR A 30 -20.67 32.52 13.22
N ARG A 31 -19.88 32.03 14.20
CA ARG A 31 -20.37 31.41 15.45
C ARG A 31 -21.31 32.30 16.24
N ALA A 32 -21.17 33.63 16.15
CA ALA A 32 -22.01 34.59 16.85
C ALA A 32 -23.40 34.79 16.21
N VAL A 33 -23.59 34.35 14.96
CA VAL A 33 -24.79 34.63 14.16
C VAL A 33 -25.58 33.35 13.81
N LEU A 34 -24.88 32.22 13.66
CA LEU A 34 -25.48 30.93 13.31
C LEU A 34 -25.84 30.13 14.57
N SER A 35 -26.82 29.23 14.44
CA SER A 35 -27.10 28.25 15.50
C SER A 35 -25.87 27.34 15.71
N THR A 36 -25.76 26.76 16.91
CA THR A 36 -24.63 25.90 17.28
C THR A 36 -24.49 24.70 16.35
N GLU A 37 -25.60 24.13 15.90
CA GLU A 37 -25.65 23.01 14.96
C GLU A 37 -25.19 23.42 13.55
N GLU A 38 -25.66 24.55 13.03
CA GLU A 38 -25.27 25.07 11.72
C GLU A 38 -23.79 25.44 11.68
N HIS A 39 -23.28 26.05 12.76
CA HIS A 39 -21.86 26.36 12.89
C HIS A 39 -21.00 25.10 12.98
N ALA A 40 -21.44 24.08 13.71
CA ALA A 40 -20.74 22.79 13.80
C ALA A 40 -20.69 22.08 12.43
N ALA A 41 -21.80 22.08 11.69
CA ALA A 41 -21.87 21.53 10.34
C ALA A 41 -20.94 22.27 9.37
N LEU A 42 -20.92 23.61 9.43
CA LEU A 42 -20.05 24.43 8.60
C LEU A 42 -18.56 24.18 8.91
N ARG A 43 -18.22 24.08 10.20
CA ARG A 43 -16.85 23.78 10.63
C ARG A 43 -16.41 22.38 10.18
N ALA A 44 -17.25 21.36 10.34
CA ALA A 44 -16.97 20.00 9.86
C ALA A 44 -16.78 19.96 8.33
N ALA A 45 -17.54 20.73 7.56
CA ALA A 45 -17.36 20.85 6.12
C ALA A 45 -16.01 21.47 5.74
N VAL A 46 -15.54 22.48 6.49
CA VAL A 46 -14.21 23.09 6.25
C VAL A 46 -13.08 22.15 6.68
N ASP A 47 -13.24 21.41 7.77
CA ASP A 47 -12.25 20.43 8.22
C ASP A 47 -12.08 19.26 7.24
N THR A 48 -13.19 18.78 6.66
CA THR A 48 -13.13 17.75 5.60
C THR A 48 -12.43 18.27 4.34
N LEU A 49 -12.67 19.54 3.95
CA LEU A 49 -11.94 20.17 2.86
C LEU A 49 -10.43 20.27 3.15
N ALA A 50 -10.05 20.62 4.38
CA ALA A 50 -8.66 20.70 4.81
C ALA A 50 -7.96 19.34 4.75
N LEU A 51 -8.64 18.29 5.19
CA LEU A 51 -8.16 16.91 5.10
C LEU A 51 -7.94 16.50 3.64
N VAL A 52 -8.89 16.76 2.75
CA VAL A 52 -8.77 16.46 1.32
C VAL A 52 -7.61 17.23 0.70
N GLN A 53 -7.42 18.51 1.04
CA GLN A 53 -6.30 19.30 0.54
C GLN A 53 -4.95 18.77 1.02
N ALA A 54 -4.84 18.36 2.28
CA ALA A 54 -3.62 17.74 2.83
C ALA A 54 -3.29 16.41 2.15
N GLU A 55 -4.29 15.56 1.93
CA GLU A 55 -4.16 14.28 1.21
C GLU A 55 -3.73 14.47 -0.25
N LEU A 56 -4.19 15.53 -0.91
CA LEU A 56 -3.80 15.84 -2.29
C LEU A 56 -2.38 16.39 -2.40
N GLN A 57 -1.95 17.21 -1.43
CA GLN A 57 -0.60 17.78 -1.38
C GLN A 57 0.46 16.72 -1.05
N THR A 58 0.22 15.91 -0.02
CA THR A 58 1.12 14.80 0.36
C THR A 58 1.34 13.81 -0.79
N LYS A 59 0.32 13.60 -1.62
CA LYS A 59 0.37 12.68 -2.78
C LYS A 59 0.77 13.35 -4.09
N ASN A 60 1.12 14.65 -4.10
CA ASN A 60 1.44 15.43 -5.31
C ASN A 60 0.46 15.18 -6.47
N ALA A 61 -0.83 15.01 -6.16
CA ALA A 61 -1.86 14.61 -7.10
C ALA A 61 -2.89 15.72 -7.29
N SER A 62 -3.12 16.14 -8.54
CA SER A 62 -4.22 17.06 -8.83
C SER A 62 -5.56 16.31 -8.73
N LEU A 63 -6.63 16.98 -8.30
CA LEU A 63 -8.00 16.43 -8.32
C LEU A 63 -8.39 15.87 -9.70
N ALA A 64 -7.88 16.48 -10.78
CA ALA A 64 -8.07 15.99 -12.14
C ALA A 64 -7.37 14.64 -12.38
N ARG A 65 -6.15 14.47 -11.84
CA ARG A 65 -5.39 13.21 -11.89
C ARG A 65 -6.04 12.14 -11.01
N LEU A 66 -6.49 12.50 -9.81
CA LEU A 66 -7.19 11.59 -8.91
C LEU A 66 -8.49 11.08 -9.54
N ARG A 67 -9.29 11.99 -10.12
CA ARG A 67 -10.51 11.61 -10.84
C ARG A 67 -10.23 10.71 -12.04
N LYS A 68 -9.13 10.96 -12.78
CA LYS A 68 -8.72 10.11 -13.90
C LYS A 68 -8.22 8.73 -13.45
N MET A 69 -7.68 8.63 -12.24
CA MET A 69 -7.18 7.39 -11.67
C MET A 69 -8.31 6.53 -11.10
N ILE A 70 -9.28 7.15 -10.42
CA ILE A 70 -10.42 6.47 -9.79
C ILE A 70 -11.49 6.10 -10.82
N PHE A 71 -11.79 7.00 -11.75
CA PHE A 71 -12.90 6.83 -12.71
C PHE A 71 -12.44 6.63 -14.16
N GLY A 72 -11.13 6.46 -14.39
CA GLY A 72 -10.57 6.37 -15.73
C GLY A 72 -10.62 7.68 -16.53
N ALA A 73 -10.20 7.64 -17.80
CA ALA A 73 -10.47 8.75 -18.71
C ALA A 73 -11.99 8.88 -18.90
N ARG A 74 -12.53 10.11 -18.92
CA ARG A 74 -13.96 10.33 -19.20
C ARG A 74 -14.28 9.88 -20.64
N THR A 75 -14.62 8.62 -20.82
CA THR A 75 -15.31 8.13 -22.00
C THR A 75 -16.79 8.36 -21.73
N GLU A 76 -17.30 9.46 -22.28
CA GLU A 76 -18.72 9.80 -22.34
C GLU A 76 -19.37 10.41 -21.08
N LYS A 77 -20.49 11.12 -21.30
CA LYS A 77 -21.20 11.84 -20.24
C LYS A 77 -22.14 10.86 -19.55
N THR A 78 -22.23 10.88 -18.22
CA THR A 78 -23.10 9.99 -17.42
C THR A 78 -24.56 9.96 -17.90
N ARG A 79 -25.08 11.08 -18.41
CA ARG A 79 -26.40 11.20 -19.06
C ARG A 79 -26.58 10.35 -20.32
N ALA A 80 -25.50 10.04 -21.03
CA ALA A 80 -25.51 9.21 -22.23
C ALA A 80 -25.54 7.72 -21.89
N VAL A 81 -25.09 7.36 -20.69
CA VAL A 81 -25.09 5.97 -20.19
C VAL A 81 -26.36 5.65 -19.39
N LEU A 82 -26.87 6.62 -18.60
CA LEU A 82 -28.01 6.41 -17.71
C LEU A 82 -29.38 6.78 -18.32
N GLY A 83 -29.42 7.36 -19.52
CA GLY A 83 -30.68 7.89 -20.09
C GLY A 83 -31.27 9.05 -19.26
N GLU A 84 -32.26 9.75 -19.80
CA GLU A 84 -32.87 10.95 -19.21
C GLU A 84 -33.81 10.68 -18.01
N ASN A 85 -33.65 9.62 -17.21
CA ASN A 85 -34.56 9.31 -16.09
C ASN A 85 -33.87 8.66 -14.88
N ALA A 86 -32.89 9.34 -14.28
CA ALA A 86 -32.28 8.88 -13.02
C ALA A 86 -32.08 10.03 -12.04
N GLY A 87 -33.17 10.75 -11.76
CA GLY A 87 -33.17 11.93 -10.90
C GLY A 87 -34.38 12.04 -9.98
N GLU A 88 -34.99 10.92 -9.62
CA GLU A 88 -36.04 10.84 -8.61
C GLU A 88 -35.94 9.46 -7.97
N ASP A 89 -35.21 9.36 -6.86
CA ASP A 89 -35.70 8.66 -5.67
C ASP A 89 -34.77 8.88 -4.49
N ARG A 90 -35.37 9.42 -3.43
CA ARG A 90 -34.81 9.64 -2.09
C ARG A 90 -35.16 8.43 -1.24
N HIS A 91 -34.21 7.82 -0.53
CA HIS A 91 -34.53 7.12 0.72
C HIS A 91 -33.31 6.97 1.64
N ALA A 92 -33.45 7.49 2.87
CA ALA A 92 -32.66 7.14 4.04
C ALA A 92 -33.11 5.75 4.59
N PRO A 93 -32.35 5.12 5.50
CA PRO A 93 -32.78 5.20 6.90
C PRO A 93 -31.62 5.22 7.94
N ASP A 94 -31.67 6.16 8.87
CA ASP A 94 -31.95 5.99 10.31
C ASP A 94 -31.42 4.77 11.11
N THR A 95 -30.50 5.10 12.05
CA THR A 95 -30.63 4.97 13.54
C THR A 95 -30.15 3.69 14.27
N GLU A 96 -29.14 3.91 15.16
CA GLU A 96 -28.89 3.33 16.52
C GLU A 96 -28.77 1.80 16.74
N ALA A 97 -28.15 1.23 17.80
CA ALA A 97 -27.24 1.64 18.87
C ALA A 97 -26.71 0.36 19.59
N ALA A 98 -25.62 0.52 20.34
CA ALA A 98 -25.23 -0.15 21.60
C ALA A 98 -24.89 -1.67 21.66
N GLY A 99 -23.78 -1.99 22.39
CA GLY A 99 -23.60 -3.27 23.08
C GLY A 99 -22.18 -3.88 23.08
N SER A 100 -21.30 -3.43 23.97
CA SER A 100 -20.03 -4.10 24.38
C SER A 100 -20.31 -5.27 25.36
N PRO A 101 -19.33 -6.03 25.94
CA PRO A 101 -17.87 -6.17 25.73
C PRO A 101 -17.34 -7.65 25.84
N ALA A 102 -16.01 -7.80 26.02
CA ALA A 102 -15.24 -8.97 26.52
C ALA A 102 -14.63 -9.91 25.44
N VAL A 103 -13.37 -10.37 25.45
CA VAL A 103 -12.30 -10.50 26.46
C VAL A 103 -10.94 -10.36 25.74
N ARG A 104 -10.02 -9.55 26.27
CA ARG A 104 -8.60 -9.56 25.87
C ARG A 104 -7.83 -10.52 26.77
N LEU A 105 -7.18 -11.52 26.17
CA LEU A 105 -6.16 -12.33 26.85
C LEU A 105 -4.84 -11.55 26.93
N PRO A 106 -4.05 -11.70 28.00
CA PRO A 106 -2.81 -10.96 28.19
C PRO A 106 -1.71 -11.50 27.28
N VAL A 107 -1.14 -10.63 26.45
CA VAL A 107 0.12 -10.90 25.76
C VAL A 107 1.23 -10.81 26.80
N ALA A 108 1.80 -11.95 27.18
CA ALA A 108 3.04 -12.00 27.94
C ALA A 108 4.16 -11.39 27.09
N SER A 109 4.54 -10.17 27.44
CA SER A 109 5.68 -9.45 26.90
C SER A 109 6.97 -10.18 27.30
N CYS A 110 7.55 -10.94 26.37
CA CYS A 110 8.94 -11.35 26.50
C CYS A 110 9.81 -10.13 26.19
N MET A 111 10.31 -9.49 27.25
CA MET A 111 11.30 -8.44 27.18
C MET A 111 12.51 -8.89 26.36
N LYS A 112 12.93 -8.02 25.42
CA LYS A 112 14.24 -8.09 24.78
C LYS A 112 15.32 -7.81 25.83
N PRO A 113 16.36 -8.65 25.98
CA PRO A 113 17.56 -8.21 26.66
C PRO A 113 18.35 -7.27 25.73
N LEU A 114 18.59 -6.06 26.22
CA LEU A 114 19.58 -5.14 25.67
C LEU A 114 20.98 -5.65 26.03
N GLY A 115 21.82 -5.80 25.01
CA GLY A 115 23.29 -5.66 25.09
C GLY A 115 24.06 -6.78 25.80
N ALA A 116 24.56 -7.74 25.02
CA ALA A 116 25.86 -8.37 25.25
C ALA A 116 26.32 -9.09 23.98
N GLU A 117 27.44 -8.58 23.44
CA GLU A 117 28.45 -9.24 22.59
C GLU A 117 28.03 -9.90 21.27
N ARG A 118 28.60 -9.35 20.18
CA ARG A 118 28.63 -9.94 18.85
C ARG A 118 29.55 -11.16 18.86
N GLU A 119 29.10 -12.26 19.43
CA GLU A 119 29.71 -13.56 19.13
C GLU A 119 29.06 -14.11 17.88
N SER A 120 29.86 -14.12 16.81
CA SER A 120 29.63 -14.73 15.52
C SER A 120 28.70 -15.93 15.63
N THR A 121 27.46 -15.76 15.16
CA THR A 121 26.43 -16.80 15.11
C THR A 121 26.83 -17.81 14.04
N THR A 122 27.83 -18.62 14.35
CA THR A 122 28.10 -19.86 13.67
C THR A 122 26.78 -20.63 13.75
N MET A 123 26.16 -20.90 12.60
CA MET A 123 24.99 -21.77 12.53
C MET A 123 25.35 -23.09 13.23
N MET A 124 24.99 -23.19 14.52
CA MET A 124 24.95 -24.45 15.25
C MET A 124 23.86 -25.26 14.55
N ARG A 125 24.30 -26.03 13.56
CA ARG A 125 23.45 -26.93 12.79
C ARG A 125 22.94 -27.98 13.76
N TYR A 126 21.78 -27.76 14.35
CA TYR A 126 21.09 -28.80 15.10
C TYR A 126 21.02 -30.06 14.23
N ALA A 127 21.41 -31.20 14.78
CA ALA A 127 21.33 -32.48 14.09
C ALA A 127 19.91 -32.67 13.53
N LYS A 128 19.83 -33.12 12.28
CA LYS A 128 18.56 -33.21 11.53
C LYS A 128 17.51 -34.02 12.28
N GLU A 129 17.94 -35.11 12.92
CA GLU A 129 17.10 -35.98 13.75
C GLU A 129 16.53 -35.27 14.97
N ARG A 130 17.34 -34.45 15.65
CA ARG A 130 16.90 -33.65 16.80
C ARG A 130 15.89 -32.60 16.36
N LYS A 131 16.16 -31.88 15.27
CA LYS A 131 15.21 -30.92 14.68
C LYS A 131 13.89 -31.59 14.34
N GLU A 132 13.91 -32.74 13.68
CA GLU A 132 12.70 -33.48 13.32
C GLU A 132 11.93 -34.01 14.52
N SER A 133 12.60 -34.50 15.57
CA SER A 133 11.93 -34.94 16.80
C SER A 133 11.18 -33.80 17.50
N VAL A 134 11.78 -32.60 17.51
CA VAL A 134 11.17 -31.41 18.12
C VAL A 134 10.03 -30.91 17.26
N ILE A 135 10.19 -30.94 15.93
CA ILE A 135 9.10 -30.63 14.99
C ILE A 135 7.93 -31.61 15.16
N ARG A 136 8.18 -32.93 15.27
CA ARG A 136 7.11 -33.91 15.53
C ARG A 136 6.39 -33.63 16.83
N LYS A 137 7.09 -33.26 17.90
CA LYS A 137 6.48 -32.84 19.16
C LYS A 137 5.63 -31.57 18.99
N MET A 138 6.14 -30.55 18.28
CA MET A 138 5.37 -29.33 17.99
C MET A 138 4.09 -29.59 17.20
N LEU A 139 4.11 -30.55 16.28
CA LEU A 139 2.96 -30.96 15.47
C LEU A 139 1.97 -31.82 16.26
N ALA A 140 2.46 -32.71 17.12
CA ALA A 140 1.64 -33.64 17.89
C ALA A 140 0.87 -32.97 19.04
N THR A 141 1.40 -31.87 19.59
CA THR A 141 0.78 -31.15 20.70
C THR A 141 0.56 -29.68 20.33
N PRO A 142 -0.60 -29.32 19.75
CA PRO A 142 -0.91 -27.95 19.34
C PRO A 142 -1.06 -26.98 20.52
N ASP A 143 -1.27 -27.49 21.73
CA ASP A 143 -1.53 -26.69 22.94
C ASP A 143 -0.27 -26.32 23.74
N LEU A 144 0.90 -26.91 23.43
CA LEU A 144 2.15 -26.58 24.13
C LEU A 144 2.71 -25.24 23.66
N SER A 145 3.04 -24.37 24.62
CA SER A 145 3.61 -23.06 24.32
C SER A 145 5.10 -23.19 23.93
N ILE A 146 5.54 -22.39 22.95
CA ILE A 146 6.95 -22.36 22.53
C ILE A 146 7.94 -22.14 23.70
N PRO A 147 7.63 -21.30 24.71
CA PRO A 147 8.48 -21.15 25.90
C PRO A 147 8.63 -22.42 26.73
N GLU A 148 7.59 -23.24 26.87
CA GLU A 148 7.67 -24.53 27.58
C GLU A 148 8.53 -25.52 26.80
N LEU A 149 8.32 -25.61 25.48
CA LEU A 149 9.13 -26.45 24.62
C LEU A 149 10.61 -26.05 24.61
N ALA A 150 10.91 -24.75 24.72
CA ALA A 150 12.28 -24.25 24.87
C ALA A 150 12.94 -24.75 26.15
N ARG A 151 12.19 -24.78 27.28
CA ARG A 151 12.68 -25.31 28.56
C ARG A 151 12.94 -26.81 28.50
N GLU A 152 12.07 -27.57 27.85
CA GLU A 152 12.20 -29.03 27.75
C GLU A 152 13.32 -29.47 26.80
N THR A 153 13.50 -28.75 25.69
CA THR A 153 14.42 -29.16 24.61
C THR A 153 15.80 -28.49 24.72
N GLY A 154 15.91 -27.45 25.56
CA GLY A 154 17.09 -26.60 25.67
C GLY A 154 17.37 -25.77 24.40
N ILE A 155 16.39 -25.62 23.52
CA ILE A 155 16.51 -24.85 22.27
C ILE A 155 15.96 -23.45 22.50
N SER A 156 16.65 -22.43 21.96
CA SER A 156 16.19 -21.04 22.11
C SER A 156 14.76 -20.85 21.57
N CYS A 157 13.94 -20.07 22.29
CA CYS A 157 12.58 -19.75 21.86
C CYS A 157 12.57 -19.21 20.42
N TRP A 158 13.55 -18.36 20.08
CA TRP A 158 13.67 -17.75 18.76
C TRP A 158 13.84 -18.79 17.64
N THR A 159 14.69 -19.82 17.85
CA THR A 159 14.87 -20.91 16.89
C THR A 159 13.59 -21.73 16.70
N LEU A 160 12.85 -21.98 17.77
CA LEU A 160 11.56 -22.69 17.69
C LEU A 160 10.50 -21.87 16.95
N TYR A 161 10.45 -20.55 17.14
CA TYR A 161 9.59 -19.66 16.37
C TYR A 161 9.92 -19.67 14.87
N ASP A 162 11.21 -19.63 14.51
CA ASP A 162 11.67 -19.71 13.13
C ASP A 162 11.30 -21.06 12.48
N TRP A 163 11.52 -22.17 13.19
CA TRP A 163 11.09 -23.49 12.71
C TRP A 163 9.57 -23.57 12.53
N ARG A 164 8.76 -23.06 13.47
CA ARG A 164 7.30 -23.01 13.33
C ARG A 164 6.86 -22.24 12.08
N LYS A 165 7.55 -21.16 11.74
CA LYS A 165 7.29 -20.39 10.50
C LYS A 165 7.60 -21.19 9.24
N THR A 166 8.56 -22.11 9.27
CA THR A 166 8.85 -23.02 8.14
C THR A 166 7.91 -24.22 8.05
N ILE A 167 7.22 -24.56 9.14
CA ILE A 167 6.28 -25.69 9.23
C ILE A 167 4.89 -25.30 8.72
N ARG A 168 4.35 -24.14 9.12
CA ARG A 168 3.00 -23.68 8.70
C ARG A 168 2.76 -23.68 7.19
N PRO A 169 3.72 -23.31 6.32
CA PRO A 169 3.56 -23.42 4.86
C PRO A 169 3.48 -24.86 4.38
N LYS A 170 4.08 -25.82 5.10
CA LYS A 170 4.02 -27.26 4.81
C LYS A 170 2.74 -27.90 5.35
N GLU A 171 2.31 -27.54 6.57
CA GLU A 171 1.02 -27.97 7.13
C GLU A 171 -0.16 -27.44 6.31
N ALA A 172 -0.10 -26.20 5.82
CA ALA A 172 -1.09 -25.69 4.88
C ALA A 172 -1.14 -26.54 3.60
N ALA A 173 -0.01 -27.09 3.14
CA ALA A 173 0.03 -27.97 1.98
C ALA A 173 -0.60 -29.36 2.22
N ASP A 174 -0.59 -29.85 3.46
CA ASP A 174 -1.06 -31.20 3.83
C ASP A 174 -2.48 -31.23 4.45
N MET A 175 -3.13 -30.09 4.69
CA MET A 175 -4.53 -30.02 5.15
C MET A 175 -5.54 -30.23 4.01
N PRO A 176 -6.58 -31.07 4.19
CA PRO A 176 -7.65 -31.24 3.20
C PRO A 176 -8.51 -29.98 3.16
N GLY A 177 -8.30 -29.14 2.14
CA GLY A 177 -9.03 -27.89 1.92
C GLY A 177 -8.17 -26.62 1.94
N GLY A 178 -6.88 -26.73 2.32
CA GLY A 178 -5.97 -25.59 2.45
C GLY A 178 -4.81 -25.58 1.46
N ARG A 179 -4.91 -26.24 0.29
CA ARG A 179 -3.77 -26.36 -0.63
C ARG A 179 -3.24 -24.96 -1.00
N PRO A 180 -1.95 -24.64 -0.76
CA PRO A 180 -1.37 -23.39 -1.21
C PRO A 180 -1.51 -23.32 -2.73
N PRO A 181 -1.76 -22.12 -3.31
CA PRO A 181 -1.97 -22.00 -4.74
C PRO A 181 -0.75 -22.58 -5.44
N VAL A 182 -0.95 -23.72 -6.10
CA VAL A 182 0.10 -24.35 -6.91
C VAL A 182 0.52 -23.28 -7.90
N LYS A 183 1.79 -22.85 -7.85
CA LYS A 183 2.31 -21.87 -8.81
C LYS A 183 2.28 -22.51 -10.20
N ARG A 184 1.14 -22.39 -10.89
CA ARG A 184 0.95 -22.91 -12.25
C ARG A 184 1.68 -22.00 -13.23
N GLN A 185 2.30 -22.63 -14.23
CA GLN A 185 2.94 -21.89 -15.32
C GLN A 185 1.89 -21.08 -16.09
N ALA A 186 2.29 -19.93 -16.65
CA ALA A 186 1.37 -19.05 -17.38
C ALA A 186 0.65 -19.77 -18.53
N ALA A 187 1.35 -20.66 -19.23
CA ALA A 187 0.77 -21.50 -20.30
C ALA A 187 -0.37 -22.39 -19.78
N GLN A 188 -0.19 -23.05 -18.63
CA GLN A 188 -1.22 -23.91 -18.04
C GLN A 188 -2.43 -23.11 -17.54
N LYS A 189 -2.22 -21.90 -17.01
CA LYS A 189 -3.31 -21.00 -16.62
C LYS A 189 -4.15 -20.60 -17.84
N LEU A 190 -3.49 -20.29 -18.96
CA LEU A 190 -4.17 -19.96 -20.19
C LEU A 190 -4.98 -21.14 -20.73
N THR A 191 -4.42 -22.35 -20.75
CA THR A 191 -5.15 -23.56 -21.15
C THR A 191 -6.42 -23.75 -20.34
N VAL A 192 -6.33 -23.64 -19.01
CA VAL A 192 -7.50 -23.73 -18.12
C VAL A 192 -8.53 -22.64 -18.42
N VAL A 193 -8.09 -21.40 -18.64
CA VAL A 193 -9.00 -20.29 -18.97
C VAL A 193 -9.73 -20.54 -20.28
N VAL A 194 -9.04 -21.08 -21.30
CA VAL A 194 -9.63 -21.43 -22.60
C VAL A 194 -10.61 -22.59 -22.49
N GLU A 195 -10.23 -23.68 -21.82
CA GLU A 195 -11.09 -24.86 -21.64
C GLU A 195 -12.35 -24.54 -20.85
N THR A 196 -12.24 -23.66 -19.85
CA THR A 196 -13.38 -23.29 -19.01
C THR A 196 -14.28 -22.22 -19.63
N ALA A 197 -13.86 -21.57 -20.72
CA ALA A 197 -14.57 -20.41 -21.29
C ALA A 197 -16.03 -20.70 -21.69
N GLY A 198 -16.33 -21.94 -22.10
CA GLY A 198 -17.68 -22.38 -22.48
C GLY A 198 -18.48 -23.08 -21.37
N LEU A 199 -17.89 -23.28 -20.18
CA LEU A 199 -18.53 -24.02 -19.09
C LEU A 199 -19.45 -23.14 -18.25
N ASN A 200 -20.59 -23.68 -17.85
CA ASN A 200 -21.50 -23.05 -16.90
C ASN A 200 -20.94 -23.10 -15.46
N GLU A 201 -21.49 -22.34 -14.50
CA GLU A 201 -20.94 -22.28 -13.13
C GLU A 201 -20.88 -23.64 -12.41
N ALA A 202 -21.87 -24.51 -12.66
CA ALA A 202 -21.90 -25.87 -12.12
C ALA A 202 -20.77 -26.74 -12.71
N GLU A 203 -20.59 -26.69 -14.03
CA GLU A 203 -19.56 -27.42 -14.76
C GLU A 203 -18.15 -26.89 -14.45
N LEU A 204 -18.02 -25.58 -14.24
CA LEU A 204 -16.81 -24.95 -13.75
C LEU A 204 -16.45 -25.49 -12.37
N GLY A 205 -17.45 -25.65 -11.48
CA GLY A 205 -17.27 -26.25 -10.16
C GLY A 205 -16.78 -27.70 -10.24
N GLU A 206 -17.36 -28.50 -11.14
CA GLU A 206 -16.91 -29.88 -11.36
C GLU A 206 -15.50 -29.97 -11.96
N TYR A 207 -15.22 -29.15 -12.98
CA TYR A 207 -13.90 -29.02 -13.57
C TYR A 207 -12.87 -28.60 -12.51
N CYS A 208 -13.20 -27.62 -11.68
CA CYS A 208 -12.35 -27.15 -10.60
C CYS A 208 -12.03 -28.26 -9.58
N ARG A 209 -13.02 -29.07 -9.19
CA ARG A 209 -12.80 -30.23 -8.32
C ARG A 209 -11.90 -31.29 -8.95
N ARG A 210 -12.09 -31.59 -10.25
CA ARG A 210 -11.25 -32.57 -10.98
C ARG A 210 -9.81 -32.11 -11.14
N HIS A 211 -9.60 -30.83 -11.40
CA HIS A 211 -8.29 -30.25 -11.66
C HIS A 211 -7.60 -29.66 -10.42
N GLY A 212 -8.23 -29.74 -9.24
CA GLY A 212 -7.70 -29.17 -8.00
C GLY A 212 -7.50 -27.65 -8.08
N LEU A 213 -8.53 -26.96 -8.55
CA LEU A 213 -8.61 -25.51 -8.73
C LEU A 213 -9.79 -24.97 -7.93
N TYR A 214 -9.74 -23.68 -7.61
CA TYR A 214 -10.91 -22.96 -7.11
C TYR A 214 -11.57 -22.14 -8.24
N PRO A 215 -12.91 -22.06 -8.29
CA PRO A 215 -13.61 -21.24 -9.29
C PRO A 215 -13.15 -19.77 -9.28
N GLU A 216 -12.81 -19.24 -8.11
CA GLU A 216 -12.31 -17.88 -7.93
C GLU A 216 -10.93 -17.68 -8.57
N GLU A 217 -10.06 -18.69 -8.58
CA GLU A 217 -8.76 -18.62 -9.25
C GLU A 217 -8.94 -18.56 -10.77
N VAL A 218 -9.87 -19.33 -11.32
CA VAL A 218 -10.16 -19.33 -12.76
C VAL A 218 -10.78 -18.00 -13.18
N LYS A 219 -11.71 -17.46 -12.38
CA LYS A 219 -12.28 -16.12 -12.60
C LYS A 219 -11.20 -15.03 -12.56
N ALA A 220 -10.30 -15.07 -11.57
CA ALA A 220 -9.18 -14.15 -11.49
C ALA A 220 -8.25 -14.24 -12.72
N TRP A 221 -7.96 -15.45 -13.20
CA TRP A 221 -7.12 -15.60 -14.40
C TRP A 221 -7.83 -15.13 -15.68
N ARG A 222 -9.16 -15.25 -15.77
CA ARG A 222 -9.94 -14.65 -16.87
C ARG A 222 -9.85 -13.13 -16.84
N THR A 223 -10.03 -12.52 -15.67
CA THR A 223 -9.93 -11.06 -15.55
C THR A 223 -8.52 -10.56 -15.86
N ASP A 224 -7.50 -11.25 -15.37
CA ASP A 224 -6.10 -10.92 -15.64
C ASP A 224 -5.78 -11.03 -17.14
N ALA A 225 -6.30 -12.06 -17.82
CA ALA A 225 -6.12 -12.26 -19.25
C ALA A 225 -6.80 -11.15 -20.07
N CYS A 226 -8.03 -10.77 -19.73
CA CYS A 226 -8.73 -9.66 -20.39
C CYS A 226 -7.99 -8.34 -20.17
N GLN A 227 -7.60 -8.02 -18.94
CA GLN A 227 -6.86 -6.79 -18.62
C GLN A 227 -5.49 -6.74 -19.31
N ALA A 228 -4.81 -7.87 -19.44
CA ALA A 228 -3.52 -7.95 -20.15
C ALA A 228 -3.68 -7.67 -21.65
N LEU A 229 -4.77 -8.13 -22.27
CA LEU A 229 -5.07 -7.86 -23.68
C LEU A 229 -5.52 -6.41 -23.91
N GLU A 230 -6.31 -5.85 -23.00
CA GLU A 230 -6.78 -4.45 -23.04
C GLU A 230 -5.65 -3.45 -22.76
N GLY A 231 -4.71 -3.79 -21.87
CA GLY A 231 -3.62 -2.90 -21.44
C GLY A 231 -2.27 -3.10 -22.15
N GLY A 232 -2.10 -4.18 -22.94
CA GLY A 232 -0.78 -4.75 -23.23
C GLY A 232 0.12 -4.00 -24.23
N SER A 233 -0.43 -3.23 -25.16
CA SER A 233 0.36 -2.75 -26.31
C SER A 233 0.96 -1.35 -26.13
N ILE A 234 0.17 -0.40 -25.63
CA ILE A 234 0.54 1.03 -25.64
C ILE A 234 1.20 1.45 -24.33
N SER A 235 0.75 0.87 -23.20
CA SER A 235 1.25 1.20 -21.88
C SER A 235 2.69 0.71 -21.67
N THR A 236 3.05 -0.48 -22.17
CA THR A 236 4.34 -1.10 -21.84
C THR A 236 5.54 -0.45 -22.53
N LYS A 237 5.41 -0.03 -23.80
CA LYS A 237 6.51 0.65 -24.52
C LYS A 237 6.71 2.09 -24.02
N ALA A 238 5.64 2.87 -23.96
CA ALA A 238 5.70 4.24 -23.45
C ALA A 238 6.16 4.30 -21.98
N HIS A 239 5.74 3.34 -21.15
CA HIS A 239 6.20 3.24 -19.76
C HIS A 239 7.68 2.84 -19.67
N ARG A 240 8.16 1.93 -20.52
CA ARG A 240 9.59 1.58 -20.57
C ARG A 240 10.45 2.76 -21.02
N GLU A 241 9.99 3.51 -22.03
CA GLU A 241 10.68 4.72 -22.48
C GLU A 241 10.71 5.79 -21.40
N ALA A 242 9.60 6.00 -20.69
CA ALA A 242 9.53 6.90 -19.55
C ALA A 242 10.48 6.48 -18.42
N LEU A 243 10.52 5.19 -18.06
CA LEU A 243 11.45 4.66 -17.06
C LEU A 243 12.92 4.86 -17.47
N MET A 244 13.24 4.65 -18.75
CA MET A 244 14.59 4.87 -19.25
C MET A 244 14.97 6.35 -19.25
N ALA A 245 14.03 7.25 -19.57
CA ALA A 245 14.24 8.69 -19.51
C ALA A 245 14.51 9.14 -18.06
N GLU A 246 13.70 8.69 -17.11
CA GLU A 246 13.87 8.95 -15.66
C GLU A 246 15.23 8.43 -15.16
N GLN A 247 15.63 7.22 -15.55
CA GLN A 247 16.94 6.67 -15.18
C GLN A 247 18.11 7.49 -15.74
N ARG A 248 17.98 8.02 -16.97
CA ARG A 248 19.00 8.89 -17.56
C ARG A 248 19.08 10.22 -16.81
N GLN A 249 17.95 10.84 -16.50
CA GLN A 249 17.90 12.07 -15.71
C GLN A 249 18.52 11.86 -14.33
N ARG A 250 18.19 10.76 -13.65
CA ARG A 250 18.79 10.40 -12.37
C ARG A 250 20.32 10.29 -12.45
N LYS A 251 20.85 9.62 -13.48
CA LYS A 251 22.30 9.52 -13.68
C LYS A 251 22.97 10.86 -13.95
N VAL A 252 22.30 11.79 -14.65
CA VAL A 252 22.82 13.14 -14.87
C VAL A 252 22.85 13.90 -13.54
N LEU A 253 21.76 13.87 -12.78
CA LEU A 253 21.67 14.50 -11.47
C LEU A 253 22.71 13.94 -10.48
N GLU A 254 22.91 12.62 -10.46
CA GLU A 254 23.93 11.98 -9.61
C GLU A 254 25.35 12.45 -9.97
N ARG A 255 25.66 12.67 -11.25
CA ARG A 255 26.96 13.20 -11.68
C ARG A 255 27.14 14.67 -11.30
N GLU A 256 26.11 15.49 -11.45
CA GLU A 256 26.16 16.89 -11.04
C GLU A 256 26.33 17.02 -9.53
N LEU A 257 25.63 16.18 -8.76
CA LEU A 257 25.76 16.10 -7.32
C LEU A 257 27.19 15.70 -6.94
N ALA A 258 27.75 14.66 -7.57
CA ALA A 258 29.15 14.25 -7.32
C ALA A 258 30.18 15.35 -7.63
N ARG A 259 29.97 16.14 -8.70
CA ARG A 259 30.87 17.28 -9.02
C ARG A 259 30.77 18.38 -7.98
N LYS A 260 29.55 18.70 -7.53
CA LYS A 260 29.31 19.70 -6.47
C LYS A 260 29.91 19.25 -5.15
N ASP A 261 29.72 17.99 -4.76
CA ASP A 261 30.31 17.43 -3.55
C ASP A 261 31.84 17.45 -3.60
N LYS A 262 32.45 17.17 -4.76
CA LYS A 262 33.91 17.28 -4.94
C LYS A 262 34.38 18.73 -4.74
N ALA A 263 33.70 19.71 -5.35
CA ALA A 263 34.03 21.12 -5.17
C ALA A 263 33.85 21.55 -3.70
N LEU A 264 32.80 21.10 -3.02
CA LEU A 264 32.58 21.33 -1.59
C LEU A 264 33.66 20.67 -0.72
N ALA A 265 34.13 19.49 -1.09
CA ALA A 265 35.23 18.81 -0.39
C ALA A 265 36.57 19.56 -0.58
N GLU A 266 36.84 20.06 -1.79
CA GLU A 266 38.03 20.87 -2.07
C GLU A 266 38.02 22.19 -1.28
N THR A 267 36.89 22.90 -1.22
CA THR A 267 36.77 24.12 -0.39
C THR A 267 36.89 23.81 1.10
N ALA A 268 36.30 22.72 1.58
CA ALA A 268 36.46 22.27 2.97
C ALA A 268 37.94 21.92 3.28
N ALA A 269 38.66 21.32 2.34
CA ALA A 269 40.08 21.03 2.49
C ALA A 269 40.93 22.31 2.55
N LEU A 270 40.65 23.30 1.68
CA LEU A 270 41.32 24.61 1.73
C LEU A 270 41.06 25.33 3.06
N LEU A 271 39.82 25.33 3.55
CA LEU A 271 39.48 25.90 4.85
C LEU A 271 40.21 25.18 6.00
N ALA A 272 40.32 23.85 5.95
CA ALA A 272 41.05 23.08 6.94
C ALA A 272 42.56 23.39 6.91
N LEU A 273 43.15 23.54 5.72
CA LEU A 273 44.56 23.94 5.56
C LEU A 273 44.79 25.36 6.09
N ARG A 274 43.92 26.32 5.77
CA ARG A 274 43.99 27.69 6.33
C ARG A 274 43.97 27.69 7.85
N LYS A 275 43.04 26.93 8.45
CA LYS A 275 42.97 26.79 9.93
C LYS A 275 44.23 26.17 10.52
N LYS A 276 44.80 25.15 9.88
CA LYS A 276 46.06 24.53 10.32
C LYS A 276 47.25 25.48 10.18
N ALA A 277 47.30 26.28 9.11
CA ALA A 277 48.34 27.27 8.91
C ALA A 277 48.27 28.37 9.98
N ALA A 278 47.08 28.93 10.23
CA ALA A 278 46.86 29.90 11.30
C ALA A 278 47.27 29.36 12.69
N ALA A 279 46.99 28.07 12.97
CA ALA A 279 47.39 27.45 14.23
C ALA A 279 48.93 27.29 14.40
N ILE A 280 49.69 27.21 13.31
CA ILE A 280 51.15 27.05 13.34
C ILE A 280 51.86 28.40 13.31
N TRP A 281 51.41 29.33 12.46
CA TRP A 281 52.08 30.60 12.19
C TRP A 281 51.45 31.81 12.89
N GLY A 282 50.31 31.64 13.57
CA GLY A 282 49.50 32.76 14.09
C GLY A 282 48.62 33.37 12.98
N ASP A 283 47.62 34.14 13.38
CA ASP A 283 46.78 34.87 12.42
C ASP A 283 47.60 36.02 11.79
N GLU A 284 47.66 36.11 10.46
CA GLU A 284 48.21 37.28 9.74
C GLU A 284 47.34 38.55 9.94
N GLU A 285 46.36 38.54 10.85
CA GLU A 285 45.48 39.69 11.13
C GLU A 285 46.08 40.70 12.14
N ASP A 286 47.28 40.44 12.68
CA ASP A 286 48.05 41.39 13.53
C ASP A 286 49.18 42.14 12.79
N ALA A 287 49.08 42.32 11.45
CA ALA A 287 49.99 43.14 10.64
C ALA A 287 49.25 44.14 9.73
#